data_AF-A0A1B9LB29-F1
#
_entry.id   AF-A0A1B9LB29-F1
#
_cell.length_a   1.000
_cell.length_b   1.000
_cell.length_c   1.000
_cell.angle_alpha   90.00
_cell.angle_beta   90.00
_cell.angle_gamma   90.00
#
_symmetry.space_group_name_H-M   'P 1'
#
loop_
_entity.id
_entity.type
_entity.pdbx_description
1 polymer ?
#
loop_
_entity_poly.entity_id
_entity_poly.type
_entity_poly.pdbx_seq_one_letter_code
_entity_poly.pdbx_strand_id
1 'polypeptide(L)'
;MISQIKSIFKDKNNEDAYYGFIRALDEKNDYYFTKKDFDNLPMDEIAIGMRVTFTDNNKDSGQRYATNIKIINKQNIEIEENHLHDDKSLQNKIDAQDYKTLLINSVQQIKYINDSIAFEDSVFNLLKVIGLNKIFQFDRDNQAGKADGFFIIENLAVMYDCTLQRDYESFKEEQIENYINKLSQKAQLTFNTKKSDGGITPKTIPLTGKSKQVWIITKGESKELSDFDNVKVKEISIYDLCEIYKKRLSDITYDNEKLVNDFIYIGK
;
A
#
# COMPACT_ATOMS: atom_id res chain seq x y z
N MET A 1 -19.41 -23.41 4.16
CA MET A 1 -19.90 -22.36 3.23
C MET A 1 -19.19 -21.04 3.50
N ILE A 2 -18.78 -20.25 2.50
CA ILE A 2 -18.19 -18.90 2.71
C ILE A 2 -19.30 -17.85 2.58
N SER A 3 -19.46 -16.96 3.56
CA SER A 3 -20.39 -15.83 3.45
C SER A 3 -19.95 -14.64 4.31
N GLN A 4 -20.80 -13.64 4.50
CA GLN A 4 -20.53 -12.42 5.23
C GLN A 4 -21.51 -12.18 6.37
N ILE A 5 -21.01 -11.65 7.49
CA ILE A 5 -21.85 -11.15 8.58
C ILE A 5 -22.68 -9.98 8.05
N LYS A 6 -24.00 -10.09 8.13
CA LYS A 6 -24.97 -9.11 7.63
C LYS A 6 -25.39 -8.12 8.72
N SER A 7 -25.62 -8.61 9.93
CA SER A 7 -26.09 -7.79 11.05
C SER A 7 -25.71 -8.42 12.40
N ILE A 8 -25.56 -7.57 13.40
CA ILE A 8 -25.20 -7.92 14.77
C ILE A 8 -26.09 -7.10 15.70
N PHE A 9 -26.66 -7.76 16.72
CA PHE A 9 -27.56 -7.16 17.70
C PHE A 9 -27.14 -7.58 19.10
N LYS A 10 -27.28 -6.64 20.04
CA LYS A 10 -27.11 -6.91 21.47
C LYS A 10 -28.41 -7.48 22.02
N ASP A 11 -28.34 -8.55 22.80
CA ASP A 11 -29.51 -9.08 23.51
C ASP A 11 -29.92 -8.07 24.59
N LYS A 12 -31.22 -7.75 24.64
CA LYS A 12 -31.77 -6.78 25.60
C LYS A 12 -31.81 -7.33 27.03
N ASN A 13 -31.73 -8.66 27.19
CA ASN A 13 -31.88 -9.33 28.48
C ASN A 13 -30.57 -9.86 29.06
N ASN A 14 -29.45 -9.74 28.33
CA ASN A 14 -28.12 -10.16 28.79
C ASN A 14 -27.03 -9.32 28.10
N GLU A 15 -26.31 -8.52 28.87
CA GLU A 15 -25.33 -7.57 28.33
C GLU A 15 -24.14 -8.22 27.61
N ASP A 16 -23.86 -9.50 27.90
CA ASP A 16 -22.78 -10.28 27.28
C ASP A 16 -23.24 -11.17 26.11
N ALA A 17 -24.55 -11.21 25.84
CA ALA A 17 -25.13 -11.99 24.77
C ALA A 17 -25.36 -11.14 23.53
N TYR A 18 -24.82 -11.60 22.40
CA TYR A 18 -25.02 -11.02 21.09
C TYR A 18 -25.54 -12.09 20.15
N TYR A 19 -26.38 -11.66 19.20
CA TYR A 19 -26.84 -12.50 18.11
C TYR A 19 -26.75 -11.74 16.79
N GLY A 20 -26.75 -12.45 15.69
CA GLY A 20 -26.64 -11.83 14.39
C GLY A 20 -27.06 -12.75 13.26
N PHE A 21 -26.86 -12.26 12.04
CA PHE A 21 -27.22 -12.98 10.83
C PHE A 21 -26.05 -12.99 9.85
N ILE A 22 -25.80 -14.15 9.26
CA ILE A 22 -24.88 -14.34 8.13
C ILE A 22 -25.71 -14.42 6.85
N ARG A 23 -25.29 -13.68 5.82
CA ARG A 23 -26.02 -13.58 4.55
C ARG A 23 -26.16 -14.96 3.89
N ALA A 24 -27.36 -15.33 3.48
CA ALA A 24 -27.56 -16.48 2.62
C ALA A 24 -27.13 -16.18 1.17
N LEU A 25 -26.51 -17.14 0.50
CA LEU A 25 -26.10 -17.01 -0.89
C LEU A 25 -27.16 -17.52 -1.89
N ASP A 26 -28.17 -18.21 -1.40
CA ASP A 26 -29.17 -18.94 -2.19
C ASP A 26 -30.55 -18.26 -2.21
N GLU A 27 -30.61 -16.93 -2.09
CA GLU A 27 -31.82 -16.08 -2.04
C GLU A 27 -32.85 -16.44 -0.95
N LYS A 28 -32.55 -17.43 -0.11
CA LYS A 28 -33.35 -17.85 1.05
C LYS A 28 -33.05 -17.00 2.28
N ASN A 29 -33.72 -17.33 3.39
CA ASN A 29 -33.49 -16.71 4.69
C ASN A 29 -32.02 -16.79 5.11
N ASP A 30 -31.54 -15.74 5.78
CA ASP A 30 -30.21 -15.65 6.36
C ASP A 30 -30.00 -16.63 7.53
N TYR A 31 -28.75 -16.92 7.85
CA TYR A 31 -28.38 -17.84 8.93
C TYR A 31 -28.23 -17.10 10.26
N TYR A 32 -28.98 -17.51 11.27
CA TYR A 32 -28.88 -16.98 12.63
C TYR A 32 -27.66 -17.53 13.36
N PHE A 33 -27.00 -16.69 14.16
CA PHE A 33 -25.93 -17.10 15.07
C PHE A 33 -25.99 -16.37 16.40
N THR A 34 -25.33 -16.94 17.41
CA THR A 34 -25.05 -16.34 18.71
C THR A 34 -23.54 -16.19 18.93
N LYS A 35 -23.13 -15.35 19.89
CA LYS A 35 -21.71 -15.20 20.26
C LYS A 35 -21.01 -16.52 20.58
N LYS A 36 -21.73 -17.48 21.17
CA LYS A 36 -21.18 -18.79 21.55
C LYS A 36 -20.77 -19.64 20.35
N ASP A 37 -21.23 -19.29 19.16
CA ASP A 37 -20.94 -20.01 17.92
C ASP A 37 -19.57 -19.61 17.32
N PHE A 38 -18.87 -18.65 17.94
CA PHE A 38 -17.47 -18.29 17.65
C PHE A 38 -16.53 -18.93 18.69
N ASP A 39 -15.41 -19.50 18.23
CA ASP A 39 -14.38 -20.13 19.07
C ASP A 39 -13.60 -19.09 19.91
N ASN A 40 -14.23 -18.53 20.95
CA ASN A 40 -13.64 -17.60 21.92
C ASN A 40 -13.08 -16.27 21.36
N LEU A 41 -13.59 -15.80 20.22
CA LEU A 41 -13.21 -14.49 19.66
C LEU A 41 -13.76 -13.31 20.52
N PRO A 42 -12.95 -12.27 20.80
CA PRO A 42 -13.44 -11.03 21.40
C PRO A 42 -14.50 -10.36 20.51
N MET A 43 -15.55 -9.79 21.10
CA MET A 43 -16.64 -9.16 20.33
C MET A 43 -16.15 -7.98 19.49
N ASP A 44 -15.12 -7.26 19.96
CA ASP A 44 -14.57 -6.10 19.27
C ASP A 44 -13.89 -6.46 17.94
N GLU A 45 -13.66 -7.75 17.69
CA GLU A 45 -13.13 -8.28 16.44
C GLU A 45 -14.22 -8.71 15.46
N ILE A 46 -15.50 -8.72 15.86
CA ILE A 46 -16.61 -9.16 14.99
C ILE A 46 -17.31 -7.93 14.39
N ALA A 47 -17.21 -7.77 13.07
CA ALA A 47 -17.77 -6.63 12.35
C ALA A 47 -18.71 -7.05 11.20
N ILE A 48 -19.68 -6.20 10.90
CA ILE A 48 -20.54 -6.35 9.72
C ILE A 48 -19.67 -6.32 8.46
N GLY A 49 -19.95 -7.23 7.51
CA GLY A 49 -19.19 -7.39 6.27
C GLY A 49 -18.02 -8.37 6.35
N MET A 50 -17.65 -8.82 7.55
CA MET A 50 -16.59 -9.81 7.76
C MET A 50 -16.92 -11.15 7.09
N ARG A 51 -15.92 -11.73 6.41
CA ARG A 51 -16.06 -13.03 5.72
C ARG A 51 -15.85 -14.17 6.70
N VAL A 52 -16.75 -15.14 6.67
CA VAL A 52 -16.75 -16.29 7.59
C VAL A 52 -17.04 -17.59 6.85
N THR A 53 -16.46 -18.69 7.34
CA THR A 53 -16.98 -20.04 7.12
C THR A 53 -17.80 -20.48 8.32
N PHE A 54 -18.76 -21.36 8.09
CA PHE A 54 -19.61 -21.93 9.14
C PHE A 54 -20.20 -23.26 8.69
N THR A 55 -20.65 -24.06 9.66
CA THR A 55 -21.51 -25.23 9.48
C THR A 55 -22.96 -24.78 9.43
N ASP A 56 -23.66 -25.11 8.35
CA ASP A 56 -25.07 -24.77 8.17
C ASP A 56 -25.99 -25.83 8.78
N ASN A 57 -26.97 -25.38 9.58
CA ASN A 57 -27.99 -26.24 10.16
C ASN A 57 -29.37 -25.72 9.76
N ASN A 58 -30.09 -26.50 8.96
CA ASN A 58 -31.42 -26.16 8.47
C ASN A 58 -32.46 -27.02 9.20
N LYS A 59 -33.49 -26.40 9.77
CA LYS A 59 -34.65 -27.11 10.33
C LYS A 59 -35.76 -27.21 9.29
N ASP A 60 -36.59 -28.25 9.39
CA ASP A 60 -37.77 -28.46 8.52
C ASP A 60 -38.76 -27.27 8.54
N SER A 61 -38.73 -26.46 9.60
CA SER A 61 -39.50 -25.21 9.75
C SER A 61 -38.97 -24.03 8.93
N GLY A 62 -37.90 -24.22 8.13
CA GLY A 62 -37.27 -23.16 7.34
C GLY A 62 -36.33 -22.24 8.11
N GLN A 63 -36.10 -22.53 9.40
CA GLN A 63 -35.13 -21.81 10.24
C GLN A 63 -33.71 -22.32 9.94
N ARG A 64 -32.77 -21.39 9.80
CA ARG A 64 -31.37 -21.69 9.46
C ARG A 64 -30.44 -21.10 10.52
N TYR A 65 -29.48 -21.91 10.94
CA TYR A 65 -28.52 -21.58 11.99
C TYR A 65 -27.10 -21.80 11.47
N ALA A 66 -26.18 -20.93 11.89
CA ALA A 66 -24.76 -21.08 11.67
C ALA A 66 -24.07 -21.44 12.99
N THR A 67 -23.24 -22.48 12.96
CA THR A 67 -22.42 -22.94 14.10
C THR A 67 -20.98 -23.13 13.64
N ASN A 68 -20.03 -23.22 14.57
CA ASN A 68 -18.59 -23.36 14.28
C ASN A 68 -18.09 -22.26 13.32
N ILE A 69 -18.41 -21.01 13.63
CA ILE A 69 -18.13 -19.88 12.75
C ILE A 69 -16.65 -19.53 12.84
N LYS A 70 -15.95 -19.60 11.70
CA LYS A 70 -14.53 -19.27 11.56
C LYS A 70 -14.36 -18.06 10.66
N ILE A 71 -13.53 -17.11 11.07
CA ILE A 71 -13.22 -15.93 10.27
C ILE A 71 -12.28 -16.33 9.13
N ILE A 72 -12.63 -15.93 7.91
CA ILE A 72 -11.76 -16.10 6.75
C ILE A 72 -10.91 -14.84 6.63
N ASN A 73 -9.76 -14.87 7.28
CA ASN A 73 -8.66 -14.03 6.86
C ASN A 73 -8.13 -14.61 5.55
N LYS A 74 -7.91 -13.77 4.54
CA LYS A 74 -7.52 -14.17 3.16
C LYS A 74 -6.26 -15.05 3.03
N GLN A 75 -5.67 -15.51 4.13
CA GLN A 75 -4.47 -16.35 4.17
C GLN A 75 -4.75 -17.86 4.33
N ASN A 76 -5.96 -18.30 4.66
CA ASN A 76 -6.22 -19.72 4.90
C ASN A 76 -7.27 -20.29 3.93
N ILE A 77 -6.85 -20.56 2.69
CA ILE A 77 -7.50 -21.57 1.85
C ILE A 77 -6.38 -22.50 1.41
N GLU A 78 -6.11 -23.53 2.21
CA GLU A 78 -5.89 -24.93 1.78
C GLU A 78 -5.42 -25.76 2.99
N ILE A 79 -5.78 -27.05 2.94
CA ILE A 79 -5.36 -28.19 3.78
C ILE A 79 -6.32 -28.50 4.96
N GLU A 80 -7.35 -29.30 4.64
CA GLU A 80 -7.79 -30.38 5.52
C GLU A 80 -7.01 -31.66 5.18
N GLU A 81 -6.87 -32.52 6.19
CA GLU A 81 -6.31 -33.88 6.22
C GLU A 81 -4.77 -34.03 6.32
N ASN A 82 -4.25 -34.04 7.55
CA ASN A 82 -3.96 -35.32 8.23
C ASN A 82 -3.41 -35.14 9.66
N HIS A 83 -3.68 -36.17 10.46
CA HIS A 83 -3.61 -36.26 11.90
C HIS A 83 -2.19 -36.42 12.51
N LEU A 84 -2.09 -35.91 13.74
CA LEU A 84 -1.40 -36.45 14.94
C LEU A 84 0.09 -36.12 15.23
N HIS A 85 0.19 -35.44 16.39
CA HIS A 85 1.21 -35.47 17.44
C HIS A 85 2.47 -34.59 17.38
N ASP A 86 2.53 -33.82 18.47
CA ASP A 86 3.66 -33.25 19.18
C ASP A 86 4.26 -31.90 18.76
N ASP A 87 4.39 -31.09 19.81
CA ASP A 87 5.04 -29.78 19.95
C ASP A 87 4.30 -28.50 19.54
N LYS A 88 3.42 -28.06 20.44
CA LYS A 88 2.97 -26.66 20.56
C LYS A 88 4.14 -25.76 20.99
N SER A 89 5.04 -25.37 20.08
CA SER A 89 5.92 -24.21 20.33
C SER A 89 6.55 -23.54 19.11
N LEU A 90 6.12 -23.76 17.86
CA LEU A 90 6.75 -23.10 16.69
C LEU A 90 5.89 -23.06 15.40
N GLN A 91 4.61 -22.69 15.49
CA GLN A 91 3.68 -22.83 14.35
C GLN A 91 3.51 -21.59 13.44
N ASN A 92 4.33 -20.55 13.60
CA ASN A 92 4.40 -19.41 12.66
C ASN A 92 5.83 -19.14 12.18
N LYS A 93 6.54 -20.19 11.73
CA LYS A 93 7.77 -19.98 10.97
C LYS A 93 7.38 -19.62 9.54
N ILE A 94 7.27 -18.32 9.25
CA ILE A 94 7.35 -17.87 7.87
C ILE A 94 8.79 -18.04 7.42
N ASP A 95 9.01 -18.76 6.32
CA ASP A 95 10.34 -18.84 5.75
C ASP A 95 10.71 -17.52 5.04
N ALA A 96 12.01 -17.32 4.79
CA ALA A 96 12.49 -16.07 4.20
C ALA A 96 11.95 -15.82 2.79
N GLN A 97 11.65 -16.88 2.04
CA GLN A 97 11.13 -16.79 0.68
C GLN A 97 9.65 -16.38 0.68
N ASP A 98 8.86 -16.94 1.59
CA ASP A 98 7.48 -16.55 1.82
C ASP A 98 7.39 -15.11 2.31
N TYR A 99 8.25 -14.72 3.26
CA TYR A 99 8.30 -13.33 3.74
C TYR A 99 8.65 -12.35 2.63
N LYS A 100 9.66 -12.66 1.81
CA LYS A 100 10.00 -11.88 0.62
C LYS A 100 8.82 -11.75 -0.34
N THR A 101 8.10 -12.83 -0.58
CA THR A 101 6.92 -12.85 -1.45
C THR A 101 5.80 -11.96 -0.90
N LEU A 102 5.56 -11.98 0.42
CA LEU A 102 4.60 -11.08 1.06
C LEU A 102 4.99 -9.61 0.90
N LEU A 103 6.26 -9.27 1.09
CA LEU A 103 6.75 -7.90 0.91
C LEU A 103 6.54 -7.40 -0.52
N ILE A 104 6.90 -8.21 -1.52
CA ILE A 104 6.69 -7.89 -2.94
C ILE A 104 5.18 -7.70 -3.22
N ASN A 105 4.35 -8.63 -2.76
CA ASN A 105 2.91 -8.58 -2.98
C ASN A 105 2.25 -7.37 -2.30
N SER A 106 2.78 -6.92 -1.16
CA SER A 106 2.26 -5.75 -0.45
C SER A 106 2.41 -4.46 -1.26
N VAL A 107 3.57 -4.24 -1.91
CA VAL A 107 3.78 -3.03 -2.72
C VAL A 107 3.03 -3.08 -4.05
N GLN A 108 2.81 -4.28 -4.59
CA GLN A 108 2.04 -4.45 -5.81
C GLN A 108 0.56 -4.06 -5.66
N GLN A 109 0.03 -3.96 -4.43
CA GLN A 109 -1.35 -3.52 -4.19
C GLN A 109 -1.60 -2.07 -4.62
N ILE A 110 -0.55 -1.26 -4.80
CA ILE A 110 -0.64 0.14 -5.26
C ILE A 110 -1.41 0.25 -6.59
N LYS A 111 -1.35 -0.78 -7.44
CA LYS A 111 -2.08 -0.81 -8.72
C LYS A 111 -3.61 -0.69 -8.57
N TYR A 112 -4.15 -1.07 -7.42
CA TYR A 112 -5.59 -1.02 -7.16
C TYR A 112 -6.05 0.30 -6.51
N ILE A 113 -5.13 1.20 -6.18
CA ILE A 113 -5.46 2.47 -5.54
C ILE A 113 -5.99 3.46 -6.57
N ASN A 114 -7.22 3.96 -6.38
CA ASN A 114 -7.86 4.91 -7.29
C ASN A 114 -8.14 6.27 -6.63
N ASP A 115 -7.72 6.45 -5.38
CA ASP A 115 -7.74 7.72 -4.68
C ASP A 115 -6.35 8.38 -4.80
N SER A 116 -6.32 9.67 -5.16
CA SER A 116 -5.05 10.38 -5.44
C SER A 116 -4.16 10.47 -4.20
N ILE A 117 -4.76 10.78 -3.05
CA ILE A 117 -4.03 10.98 -1.80
C ILE A 117 -3.42 9.65 -1.33
N ALA A 118 -4.22 8.58 -1.36
CA ALA A 118 -3.74 7.24 -1.03
C ALA A 118 -2.65 6.76 -2.02
N PHE A 119 -2.72 7.16 -3.29
CA PHE A 119 -1.72 6.82 -4.29
C PHE A 119 -0.39 7.53 -3.99
N GLU A 120 -0.42 8.85 -3.75
CA GLU A 120 0.75 9.63 -3.34
C GLU A 120 1.43 9.06 -2.08
N ASP A 121 0.64 8.76 -1.04
CA ASP A 121 1.16 8.19 0.21
C ASP A 121 1.80 6.82 -0.02
N SER A 122 1.19 6.00 -0.88
CA SER A 122 1.72 4.68 -1.19
C SER A 122 2.97 4.73 -2.07
N VAL A 123 3.05 5.67 -3.01
CA VAL A 123 4.26 5.93 -3.81
C VAL A 123 5.41 6.37 -2.91
N PHE A 124 5.17 7.29 -1.98
CA PHE A 124 6.20 7.71 -1.02
C PHE A 124 6.69 6.55 -0.15
N ASN A 125 5.77 5.71 0.34
CA ASN A 125 6.13 4.53 1.11
C ASN A 125 6.94 3.54 0.28
N LEU A 126 6.57 3.29 -0.99
CA LEU A 126 7.33 2.46 -1.91
C LEU A 126 8.75 2.99 -2.09
N LEU A 127 8.90 4.29 -2.39
CA LEU A 127 10.20 4.94 -2.58
C LEU A 127 11.09 4.78 -1.33
N LYS A 128 10.51 4.92 -0.13
CA LYS A 128 11.23 4.66 1.14
C LYS A 128 11.71 3.21 1.24
N VAL A 129 10.82 2.23 1.04
CA VAL A 129 11.19 0.81 1.21
C VAL A 129 12.10 0.28 0.10
N ILE A 130 12.12 0.91 -1.08
CA ILE A 130 13.13 0.67 -2.11
C ILE A 130 14.54 1.07 -1.64
N GLY A 131 14.66 1.89 -0.60
CA GLY A 131 15.96 2.28 -0.02
C GLY A 131 16.31 3.76 -0.17
N LEU A 132 15.34 4.62 -0.53
CA LEU A 132 15.54 6.06 -0.52
C LEU A 132 15.51 6.61 0.90
N ASN A 133 16.70 6.76 1.49
CA ASN A 133 16.86 7.27 2.85
C ASN A 133 16.72 8.80 2.96
N LYS A 134 16.90 9.53 1.86
CA LYS A 134 16.78 11.00 1.81
C LYS A 134 15.63 11.41 0.88
N ILE A 135 14.41 11.15 1.34
CA ILE A 135 13.16 11.51 0.67
C ILE A 135 12.32 12.42 1.57
N PHE A 136 11.64 13.38 0.97
CA PHE A 136 10.87 14.42 1.63
C PHE A 136 9.54 14.58 0.90
N GLN A 137 8.43 14.53 1.64
CA GLN A 137 7.12 14.96 1.14
C GLN A 137 6.97 16.46 1.38
N PHE A 138 6.36 17.15 0.43
CA PHE A 138 5.93 18.53 0.65
C PHE A 138 4.63 18.57 1.45
N ASP A 139 4.47 19.61 2.27
CA ASP A 139 3.29 19.79 3.10
C ASP A 139 2.03 20.05 2.25
N ARG A 140 0.99 19.24 2.48
CA ARG A 140 -0.30 19.29 1.79
C ARG A 140 -1.06 20.59 2.07
N ASP A 141 -0.88 21.16 3.26
CA ASP A 141 -1.61 22.37 3.67
C ASP A 141 -1.15 23.62 2.89
N ASN A 142 -0.04 23.54 2.13
CA ASN A 142 0.51 24.63 1.33
C ASN A 142 0.84 24.20 -0.12
N GLN A 143 0.06 23.28 -0.70
CA GLN A 143 0.41 22.53 -1.92
C GLN A 143 0.22 23.27 -3.25
N ALA A 144 -0.41 24.46 -3.30
CA ALA A 144 -0.66 25.14 -4.57
C ALA A 144 0.65 25.34 -5.38
N GLY A 145 0.80 24.60 -6.49
CA GLY A 145 1.98 24.62 -7.37
C GLY A 145 3.23 23.92 -6.82
N LYS A 146 3.10 23.01 -5.85
CA LYS A 146 4.21 22.21 -5.31
C LYS A 146 4.09 20.75 -5.74
N ALA A 147 5.24 20.14 -5.99
CA ALA A 147 5.38 18.71 -6.19
C ALA A 147 4.97 17.94 -4.94
N ASP A 148 4.70 16.64 -5.07
CA ASP A 148 4.37 15.79 -3.93
C ASP A 148 5.59 15.48 -3.07
N GLY A 149 6.76 15.36 -3.71
CA GLY A 149 7.99 15.17 -2.97
C GLY A 149 9.27 15.40 -3.74
N PHE A 150 10.35 15.19 -3.02
CA PHE A 150 11.70 15.31 -3.50
C PHE A 150 12.57 14.25 -2.83
N PHE A 151 13.47 13.64 -3.60
CA PHE A 151 14.50 12.78 -3.03
C PHE A 151 15.87 13.01 -3.64
N ILE A 152 16.87 12.55 -2.91
CA ILE A 152 18.25 12.54 -3.35
C ILE A 152 18.88 11.19 -3.02
N ILE A 153 19.56 10.60 -3.99
CA ILE A 153 20.36 9.39 -3.83
C ILE A 153 21.65 9.56 -4.62
N GLU A 154 22.79 9.47 -3.94
CA GLU A 154 24.11 9.75 -4.50
C GLU A 154 24.17 11.06 -5.32
N ASN A 155 24.39 10.97 -6.62
CA ASN A 155 24.45 12.07 -7.58
C ASN A 155 23.11 12.39 -8.25
N LEU A 156 22.03 11.66 -7.94
CA LEU A 156 20.70 11.87 -8.52
C LEU A 156 19.81 12.68 -7.56
N ALA A 157 19.23 13.76 -8.07
CA ALA A 157 18.21 14.56 -7.39
C ALA A 157 16.92 14.53 -8.21
N VAL A 158 15.81 14.16 -7.56
CA VAL A 158 14.52 13.98 -8.23
C VAL A 158 13.44 14.76 -7.50
N MET A 159 12.71 15.59 -8.25
CA MET A 159 11.42 16.14 -7.82
C MET A 159 10.33 15.30 -8.46
N TYR A 160 9.36 14.82 -7.68
CA TYR A 160 8.33 13.92 -8.19
C TYR A 160 6.92 14.39 -7.82
N ASP A 161 5.99 14.06 -8.70
CA ASP A 161 4.58 14.37 -8.62
C ASP A 161 3.79 13.17 -9.14
N CYS A 162 2.71 12.80 -8.47
CA CYS A 162 1.93 11.60 -8.71
C CYS A 162 0.61 11.96 -9.36
N THR A 163 0.17 11.16 -10.33
CA THR A 163 -1.16 11.35 -10.91
C THR A 163 -1.77 10.04 -11.37
N LEU A 164 -3.07 9.92 -11.16
CA LEU A 164 -3.89 8.82 -11.68
C LEU A 164 -4.47 9.14 -13.07
N GLN A 165 -4.35 10.38 -13.54
CA GLN A 165 -4.86 10.83 -14.83
C GLN A 165 -3.84 10.53 -15.94
N ARG A 166 -4.33 10.03 -17.08
CA ARG A 166 -3.47 9.57 -18.19
C ARG A 166 -3.06 10.69 -19.14
N ASP A 167 -3.90 11.70 -19.27
CA ASP A 167 -3.76 12.89 -20.11
C ASP A 167 -3.13 14.07 -19.36
N TYR A 168 -2.32 13.75 -18.35
CA TYR A 168 -1.72 14.74 -17.44
C TYR A 168 -0.87 15.80 -18.11
N GLU A 169 -0.26 15.47 -19.25
CA GLU A 169 0.55 16.38 -20.04
C GLU A 169 -0.23 17.68 -20.37
N SER A 170 -1.54 17.58 -20.63
CA SER A 170 -2.39 18.71 -21.03
C SER A 170 -2.66 19.75 -19.93
N PHE A 171 -2.51 19.39 -18.66
CA PHE A 171 -2.83 20.27 -17.52
C PHE A 171 -1.71 20.41 -16.49
N LYS A 172 -0.63 19.61 -16.60
CA LYS A 172 0.55 19.70 -15.74
C LYS A 172 1.73 20.44 -16.35
N GLU A 173 1.63 20.92 -17.59
CA GLU A 173 2.74 21.60 -18.28
C GLU A 173 3.36 22.74 -17.44
N GLU A 174 2.53 23.66 -16.95
CA GLU A 174 2.98 24.76 -16.07
C GLU A 174 3.61 24.24 -14.77
N GLN A 175 3.09 23.14 -14.20
CA GLN A 175 3.65 22.55 -12.98
C GLN A 175 5.04 21.95 -13.25
N ILE A 176 5.19 21.21 -14.36
CA ILE A 176 6.44 20.62 -14.80
C ILE A 176 7.48 21.71 -15.04
N GLU A 177 7.13 22.79 -15.74
CA GLU A 177 8.02 23.92 -15.97
C GLU A 177 8.48 24.54 -14.65
N ASN A 178 7.57 24.72 -13.69
CA ASN A 178 7.91 25.19 -12.36
C ASN A 178 8.90 24.26 -11.62
N TYR A 179 8.79 22.94 -11.81
CA TYR A 179 9.72 21.97 -11.23
C TYR A 179 11.09 22.02 -11.89
N ILE A 180 11.14 22.14 -13.22
CA ILE A 180 12.38 22.32 -13.99
C ILE A 180 13.09 23.57 -13.49
N ASN A 181 12.41 24.72 -13.46
CA ASN A 181 12.97 25.99 -13.00
C ASN A 181 13.52 25.91 -11.56
N LYS A 182 12.81 25.21 -10.66
CA LYS A 182 13.29 24.98 -9.28
C LYS A 182 14.57 24.15 -9.22
N LEU A 183 14.76 23.19 -10.12
CA LEU A 183 15.93 22.32 -10.17
C LEU A 183 17.10 22.94 -10.95
N SER A 184 16.83 23.63 -12.06
CA SER A 184 17.85 24.21 -12.94
C SER A 184 18.48 25.45 -12.31
N GLN A 185 17.67 26.38 -11.81
CA GLN A 185 18.14 27.71 -11.38
C GLN A 185 18.70 27.74 -9.95
N LYS A 186 18.29 26.80 -9.08
CA LYS A 186 18.70 26.81 -7.67
C LYS A 186 19.94 25.96 -7.43
N ALA A 187 20.93 26.56 -6.75
CA ALA A 187 22.08 25.82 -6.24
C ALA A 187 21.73 24.87 -5.06
N GLN A 188 20.62 25.16 -4.37
CA GLN A 188 20.15 24.39 -3.22
C GLN A 188 18.62 24.45 -3.06
N LEU A 189 18.04 23.42 -2.46
CA LEU A 189 16.63 23.38 -2.07
C LEU A 189 16.49 23.27 -0.56
N THR A 190 15.55 24.02 0.02
CA THR A 190 15.26 23.99 1.46
C THR A 190 13.87 23.40 1.69
N PHE A 191 13.80 22.43 2.61
CA PHE A 191 12.59 21.70 2.96
C PHE A 191 12.32 21.80 4.45
N ASN A 192 11.06 22.00 4.84
CA ASN A 192 10.67 21.92 6.24
C ASN A 192 10.52 20.44 6.64
N THR A 193 11.29 20.01 7.63
CA THR A 193 11.22 18.65 8.18
C THR A 193 10.64 18.69 9.57
N LYS A 194 9.70 17.79 9.87
CA LYS A 194 9.17 17.61 11.23
C LYS A 194 10.21 16.87 12.06
N LYS A 195 10.55 17.42 13.22
CA LYS A 195 11.35 16.78 14.26
C LYS A 195 10.49 15.82 15.08
N SER A 196 11.16 14.95 15.82
CA SER A 196 10.55 14.01 16.77
C SER A 196 9.76 14.70 17.89
N ASP A 197 10.10 15.96 18.22
CA ASP A 197 9.44 16.79 19.22
C ASP A 197 8.24 17.58 18.66
N GLY A 198 7.88 17.38 17.39
CA GLY A 198 6.82 18.12 16.70
C GLY A 198 7.26 19.48 16.13
N GLY A 199 8.49 19.93 16.40
CA GLY A 199 9.05 21.15 15.83
C GLY A 199 9.34 21.03 14.33
N ILE A 200 9.39 22.15 13.62
CA ILE A 200 9.75 22.19 12.20
C ILE A 200 11.19 22.68 12.07
N THR A 201 12.01 22.04 11.23
CA THR A 201 13.37 22.49 10.92
C THR A 201 13.62 22.53 9.42
N PRO A 202 14.12 23.66 8.90
CA PRO A 202 14.53 23.73 7.51
C PRO A 202 15.78 22.88 7.28
N LYS A 203 15.74 22.03 6.26
CA LYS A 203 16.84 21.21 5.77
C LYS A 203 17.19 21.65 4.36
N THR A 204 18.42 22.12 4.17
CA THR A 204 18.90 22.59 2.87
C THR A 204 19.77 21.53 2.21
N ILE A 205 19.52 21.27 0.93
CA ILE A 205 20.17 20.23 0.13
C ILE A 205 20.83 20.89 -1.09
N PRO A 206 22.15 20.75 -1.27
CA PRO A 206 22.83 21.27 -2.45
C PRO A 206 22.49 20.43 -3.69
N LEU A 207 22.23 21.11 -4.80
CA LEU A 207 21.95 20.52 -6.11
C LEU A 207 23.15 20.56 -7.07
N THR A 208 24.22 21.28 -6.71
CA THR A 208 25.44 21.40 -7.53
C THR A 208 26.06 20.02 -7.78
N GLY A 209 26.41 19.74 -9.04
CA GLY A 209 27.05 18.48 -9.45
C GLY A 209 26.11 17.26 -9.48
N LYS A 210 24.78 17.46 -9.36
CA LYS A 210 23.79 16.38 -9.41
C LYS A 210 23.12 16.28 -10.77
N SER A 211 22.87 15.06 -11.21
CA SER A 211 21.90 14.76 -12.26
C SER A 211 20.52 15.07 -11.71
N LYS A 212 19.74 15.87 -12.45
CA LYS A 212 18.44 16.37 -12.02
C LYS A 212 17.36 15.74 -12.86
N GLN A 213 16.30 15.27 -12.21
CA GLN A 213 15.13 14.75 -12.91
C GLN A 213 13.83 15.26 -12.30
N VAL A 214 12.83 15.43 -13.15
CA VAL A 214 11.43 15.60 -12.77
C VAL A 214 10.70 14.31 -13.14
N TRP A 215 10.05 13.67 -12.17
CA TRP A 215 9.29 12.45 -12.38
C TRP A 215 7.81 12.70 -12.22
N ILE A 216 7.04 12.34 -13.23
CA ILE A 216 5.59 12.21 -13.13
C ILE A 216 5.27 10.74 -12.95
N ILE A 217 4.87 10.34 -11.74
CA ILE A 217 4.63 8.94 -11.39
C ILE A 217 3.17 8.60 -11.67
N THR A 218 2.96 7.63 -12.55
CA THR A 218 1.63 7.26 -13.07
C THR A 218 1.43 5.75 -13.05
N LYS A 219 0.24 5.31 -13.48
CA LYS A 219 -0.04 3.91 -13.86
C LYS A 219 0.18 3.65 -15.37
N GLY A 220 0.81 4.58 -16.07
CA GLY A 220 1.15 4.48 -17.49
C GLY A 220 2.46 3.73 -17.70
N GLU A 221 3.16 4.11 -18.76
CA GLU A 221 4.44 3.50 -19.18
C GLU A 221 5.59 4.47 -18.86
N SER A 222 6.72 3.94 -18.40
CA SER A 222 7.89 4.78 -18.17
C SER A 222 8.47 5.25 -19.50
N LYS A 223 8.65 6.55 -19.65
CA LYS A 223 9.24 7.17 -20.85
C LYS A 223 9.93 8.48 -20.50
N GLU A 224 11.04 8.78 -21.17
CA GLU A 224 11.62 10.13 -21.17
C GLU A 224 10.72 11.04 -22.02
N LEU A 225 10.25 12.13 -21.41
CA LEU A 225 9.36 13.09 -22.05
C LEU A 225 10.18 14.21 -22.70
N SER A 226 11.21 14.68 -22.00
CA SER A 226 12.05 15.78 -22.46
C SER A 226 13.34 15.92 -21.65
N ASP A 227 14.25 16.74 -22.17
CA ASP A 227 15.49 17.15 -21.50
C ASP A 227 15.63 18.68 -21.69
N PHE A 228 15.47 19.43 -20.60
CA PHE A 228 15.50 20.91 -20.59
C PHE A 228 16.42 21.40 -19.48
N ASP A 229 17.32 22.35 -19.78
CA ASP A 229 18.26 22.92 -18.81
C ASP A 229 19.03 21.89 -17.97
N ASN A 230 19.43 20.76 -18.60
CA ASN A 230 20.11 19.65 -17.93
C ASN A 230 19.26 19.02 -16.80
N VAL A 231 17.94 19.09 -16.95
CA VAL A 231 16.92 18.42 -16.13
C VAL A 231 16.10 17.51 -17.04
N LYS A 232 16.15 16.20 -16.79
CA LYS A 232 15.36 15.23 -17.54
C LYS A 232 13.95 15.14 -16.96
N VAL A 233 12.93 15.22 -17.80
CA VAL A 233 11.54 14.98 -17.42
C VAL A 233 11.14 13.60 -17.88
N LYS A 234 10.56 12.81 -16.97
CA LYS A 234 10.16 11.44 -17.25
C LYS A 234 8.77 11.15 -16.72
N GLU A 235 8.00 10.41 -17.49
CA GLU A 235 6.92 9.60 -16.93
C GLU A 235 7.53 8.35 -16.32
N ILE A 236 7.13 8.01 -15.10
CA ILE A 236 7.60 6.83 -14.40
C ILE A 236 6.41 5.98 -14.02
N SER A 237 6.40 4.76 -14.53
CA SER A 237 5.39 3.78 -14.18
C SER A 237 5.59 3.29 -12.75
N ILE A 238 4.51 3.27 -11.98
CA ILE A 238 4.51 2.64 -10.65
C ILE A 238 4.84 1.14 -10.72
N TYR A 239 4.56 0.50 -11.85
CA TYR A 239 4.89 -0.91 -12.07
C TYR A 239 6.40 -1.12 -12.16
N ASP A 240 7.13 -0.23 -12.82
CA ASP A 240 8.59 -0.30 -12.93
C ASP A 240 9.26 -0.06 -11.58
N LEU A 241 8.74 0.86 -10.76
CA LEU A 241 9.20 1.05 -9.39
C LEU A 241 8.97 -0.21 -8.53
N CYS A 242 7.82 -0.88 -8.69
CA CYS A 242 7.56 -2.15 -8.01
C CYS A 242 8.53 -3.26 -8.47
N GLU A 243 8.86 -3.32 -9.75
CA GLU A 243 9.84 -4.28 -10.27
C GLU A 243 11.26 -3.97 -9.77
N ILE A 244 11.65 -2.70 -9.65
CA ILE A 244 12.91 -2.30 -8.99
C ILE A 244 12.96 -2.78 -7.54
N TYR A 245 11.87 -2.58 -6.77
CA TYR A 245 11.78 -3.11 -5.41
C TYR A 245 11.96 -4.63 -5.36
N LYS A 246 11.27 -5.34 -6.24
CA LYS A 246 11.36 -6.81 -6.35
C LYS A 246 12.76 -7.28 -6.74
N LYS A 247 13.42 -6.60 -7.68
CA LYS A 247 14.82 -6.87 -8.05
C LYS A 247 15.72 -6.70 -6.84
N ARG A 248 15.58 -5.58 -6.12
CA ARG A 248 16.36 -5.30 -4.91
C ARG A 248 16.21 -6.37 -3.83
N LEU A 249 15.00 -6.87 -3.58
CA LEU A 249 14.79 -7.94 -2.60
C LEU A 249 15.30 -9.30 -3.06
N SER A 250 15.47 -9.51 -4.37
CA SER A 250 15.81 -10.81 -4.94
C SER A 250 17.30 -10.96 -5.23
N ASP A 251 18.01 -9.86 -5.51
CA ASP A 251 19.44 -9.83 -5.77
C ASP A 251 20.22 -9.42 -4.51
N ILE A 252 20.97 -10.36 -3.92
CA ILE A 252 21.80 -10.10 -2.74
C ILE A 252 22.92 -9.09 -2.99
N THR A 253 23.29 -8.89 -4.27
CA THR A 253 24.31 -7.92 -4.69
C THR A 253 23.69 -6.58 -5.10
N TYR A 254 22.42 -6.35 -4.79
CA TYR A 254 21.72 -5.11 -5.11
C TYR A 254 22.09 -4.00 -4.12
N ASP A 255 22.97 -3.10 -4.53
CA ASP A 255 23.44 -1.97 -3.73
C ASP A 255 22.83 -0.63 -4.19
N ASN A 256 23.35 0.47 -3.68
CA ASN A 256 22.89 1.81 -4.05
C ASN A 256 23.34 2.20 -5.46
N GLU A 257 24.47 1.69 -5.96
CA GLU A 257 24.94 2.01 -7.30
C GLU A 257 23.99 1.43 -8.35
N LYS A 258 23.59 0.17 -8.19
CA LYS A 258 22.57 -0.46 -9.02
C LYS A 258 21.22 0.25 -8.92
N LEU A 259 20.81 0.65 -7.71
CA LEU A 259 19.57 1.41 -7.53
C LEU A 259 19.59 2.74 -8.28
N VAL A 260 20.68 3.50 -8.17
CA VAL A 260 20.85 4.77 -8.86
C VAL A 260 20.86 4.55 -10.37
N ASN A 261 21.53 3.51 -10.86
CA ASN A 261 21.52 3.17 -12.28
C ASN A 261 20.10 2.84 -12.76
N ASP A 262 19.37 1.96 -12.08
CA ASP A 262 17.98 1.66 -12.42
C ASP A 262 17.12 2.94 -12.45
N PHE A 263 17.29 3.87 -11.50
CA PHE A 263 16.60 5.16 -11.50
C PHE A 263 17.08 6.15 -12.57
N ILE A 264 18.35 6.10 -12.99
CA ILE A 264 18.85 6.96 -14.08
C ILE A 264 18.32 6.48 -15.42
N TYR A 265 18.17 5.16 -15.60
CA TYR A 265 17.83 4.54 -16.88
C TYR A 265 16.37 4.08 -16.99
N ILE A 266 15.57 4.14 -15.93
CA ILE A 266 14.12 3.92 -16.01
C ILE A 266 13.50 4.84 -17.08
N GLY A 267 12.67 4.25 -17.94
CA GLY A 267 11.99 4.96 -19.03
C GLY A 267 12.90 5.50 -20.14
N LYS A 268 14.18 5.11 -20.21
CA LYS A 268 15.04 5.39 -21.37
C LYS A 268 14.90 4.32 -22.45
#